data_AF-A0A8H2J980-F1
#
_entry.id   AF-A0A8H2J980-F1
#
_cell.length_a   1.000
_cell.length_b   1.000
_cell.length_c   1.000
_cell.angle_alpha   90.00
_cell.angle_beta   90.00
_cell.angle_gamma   90.00
#
_symmetry.space_group_name_H-M   'P 1'
#
loop_
_entity.id
_entity.type
_entity.pdbx_description
1 polymer ?
#
loop_
_entity_poly.entity_id
_entity_poly.type
_entity_poly.pdbx_seq_one_letter_code
_entity_poly.pdbx_strand_id
1 'polypeptide(L)'
;MTDAASEDPVGAAAESLLKLTASRPELAEMLSTIIKAIADEATRSPRFANALTAPLYPRSSGPPPAKRSARRRPGVIDPFAVYNDIGEEGLRRRLFKLDLEELRDLIAEHGMDHDRLAMKWKDPKRVIDRIVEKVAARSAKGSAFRSTSE
;
A
#
# COMPACT_ATOMS: atom_id res chain seq x y z
N MET A 1 13.77 41.13 8.84
CA MET A 1 13.86 40.10 7.78
C MET A 1 14.93 39.11 8.24
N THR A 2 14.53 38.12 9.03
CA THR A 2 15.44 37.15 9.64
C THR A 2 14.92 35.76 9.35
N ASP A 3 15.57 35.17 8.36
CA ASP A 3 15.86 33.76 8.11
C ASP A 3 15.02 32.73 8.91
N ALA A 4 13.97 32.22 8.26
CA ALA A 4 13.30 31.01 8.70
C ALA A 4 14.18 29.82 8.26
N ALA A 5 15.13 29.45 9.12
CA ALA A 5 15.88 28.21 8.98
C ALA A 5 14.86 27.07 8.82
N SER A 6 14.93 26.38 7.68
CA SER A 6 14.24 25.11 7.46
C SER A 6 14.67 24.13 8.55
N GLU A 7 13.88 23.99 9.62
CA GLU A 7 14.06 22.90 10.57
C GLU A 7 13.93 21.60 9.80
N ASP A 8 14.95 20.74 9.85
CA ASP A 8 14.85 19.37 9.39
C ASP A 8 13.92 18.62 10.37
N PRO A 9 12.64 18.39 10.01
CA PRO A 9 11.69 17.82 10.94
C PRO A 9 12.04 16.36 11.29
N VAL A 10 12.80 15.69 10.42
CA VAL A 10 13.25 14.32 10.63
C VAL A 10 14.37 14.29 11.65
N GLY A 11 15.36 15.18 11.50
CA GLY A 11 16.43 15.38 12.49
C GLY A 11 15.88 15.74 13.87
N ALA A 12 14.92 16.68 13.95
CA ALA A 12 14.30 17.08 15.21
C ALA A 12 13.51 15.94 15.90
N ALA A 13 12.82 15.11 15.12
CA ALA A 13 12.12 13.93 15.64
C ALA A 13 13.11 12.88 16.20
N ALA A 14 14.22 12.64 15.49
CA ALA A 14 15.28 11.73 15.95
C ALA A 14 15.91 12.21 17.27
N GLU A 15 16.22 13.50 17.39
CA GLU A 15 16.73 14.08 18.65
C GLU A 15 15.74 13.94 19.79
N SER A 16 14.44 14.12 19.52
CA SER A 16 13.39 13.98 20.54
C SER A 16 13.29 12.54 21.05
N LEU A 17 13.42 11.55 20.18
CA LEU A 17 13.50 10.13 20.57
C LEU A 17 14.77 9.84 21.38
N LEU A 18 15.92 10.42 21.01
CA LEU A 18 17.16 10.27 21.77
C LEU A 18 17.05 10.85 23.19
N LYS A 19 16.44 12.04 23.33
CA LYS A 19 16.15 12.64 24.64
C LYS A 19 15.18 11.77 25.45
N LEU A 20 14.21 11.16 24.78
CA LEU A 20 13.26 10.26 25.42
C LEU A 20 13.96 9.01 25.99
N THR A 21 14.96 8.46 25.31
CA THR A 21 15.75 7.32 25.80
C THR A 21 16.37 7.59 27.17
N ALA A 22 16.79 8.82 27.45
CA ALA A 22 17.39 9.19 28.74
C ALA A 22 16.39 9.21 29.91
N SER A 23 15.09 9.36 29.64
CA SER A 23 14.05 9.48 30.67
C SER A 23 13.09 8.29 30.72
N ARG A 24 12.78 7.69 29.57
CA ARG A 24 11.81 6.60 29.37
C ARG A 24 12.27 5.67 28.24
N PRO A 25 13.25 4.78 28.49
CA PRO A 25 13.85 3.94 27.45
C PRO A 25 12.85 3.01 26.77
N GLU A 26 11.97 2.35 27.53
CA GLU A 26 10.95 1.44 26.98
C GLU A 26 9.97 2.14 26.01
N LEU A 27 9.56 3.37 26.35
CA LEU A 27 8.69 4.17 25.49
C LEU A 27 9.43 4.60 24.21
N ALA A 28 10.71 4.97 24.32
CA ALA A 28 11.53 5.34 23.18
C ALA A 28 11.73 4.18 22.22
N GLU A 29 11.97 2.97 22.74
CA GLU A 29 12.11 1.75 21.94
C GLU A 29 10.81 1.40 21.22
N MET A 30 9.68 1.42 21.93
CA MET A 30 8.36 1.15 21.35
C MET A 30 8.05 2.13 20.21
N LEU A 31 8.23 3.44 20.43
CA LEU A 31 7.96 4.47 19.41
C LEU A 31 8.88 4.33 18.20
N SER A 32 10.17 4.08 18.44
CA SER A 32 11.16 3.89 17.37
C SER A 32 10.79 2.68 16.50
N THR A 33 10.31 1.60 17.13
CA THR A 33 9.87 0.37 16.44
C THR A 33 8.65 0.63 15.56
N ILE A 34 7.65 1.35 16.08
CA ILE A 34 6.43 1.71 15.34
C ILE A 34 6.77 2.62 14.16
N ILE A 35 7.56 3.68 14.39
CA ILE A 35 7.93 4.64 13.34
C ILE A 35 8.71 3.96 12.22
N LYS A 36 9.65 3.07 12.56
CA LYS A 36 10.38 2.27 11.57
C LYS A 36 9.45 1.40 10.74
N ALA A 37 8.52 0.69 11.36
CA ALA A 37 7.57 -0.16 10.65
C ALA A 37 6.68 0.64 9.68
N ILE A 38 6.23 1.83 10.09
CA ILE A 38 5.45 2.75 9.25
C ILE A 38 6.30 3.22 8.06
N ALA A 39 7.54 3.65 8.28
CA ALA A 39 8.45 4.12 7.23
C ALA A 39 8.76 2.99 6.22
N ASP A 40 9.05 1.79 6.70
CA ASP A 40 9.31 0.62 5.86
C ASP A 40 8.09 0.25 5.02
N GLU A 41 6.87 0.37 5.55
CA GLU A 41 5.66 0.12 4.76
C GLU A 41 5.40 1.23 3.73
N ALA A 42 5.64 2.50 4.10
CA ALA A 42 5.46 3.63 3.19
C ALA A 42 6.40 3.56 1.98
N THR A 43 7.65 3.09 2.16
CA THR A 43 8.58 2.89 1.04
C THR A 43 8.20 1.72 0.13
N ARG A 44 7.52 0.69 0.67
CA ARG A 44 7.14 -0.52 -0.08
C ARG A 44 5.77 -0.42 -0.75
N SER A 45 4.89 0.44 -0.26
CA SER A 45 3.51 0.59 -0.70
C SER A 45 3.18 2.05 -1.04
N PRO A 46 3.14 2.42 -2.33
CA PRO A 46 2.72 3.76 -2.75
C PRO A 46 1.30 4.11 -2.28
N ARG A 47 0.40 3.13 -2.17
CA ARG A 47 -0.95 3.33 -1.63
C ARG A 47 -0.89 3.76 -0.16
N PHE A 48 -0.07 3.10 0.64
CA PHE A 48 0.08 3.44 2.06
C PHE A 48 0.73 4.82 2.24
N ALA A 49 1.80 5.12 1.50
CA ALA A 49 2.40 6.46 1.49
C ALA A 49 1.40 7.57 1.12
N ASN A 50 0.55 7.34 0.12
CA ASN A 50 -0.51 8.27 -0.26
C ASN A 50 -1.59 8.40 0.83
N ALA A 51 -1.92 7.31 1.53
CA ALA A 51 -2.87 7.35 2.64
C ALA A 51 -2.34 8.14 3.84
N LEU A 52 -1.04 8.03 4.15
CA LEU A 52 -0.38 8.80 5.21
C LEU A 52 -0.34 10.31 4.92
N THR A 53 -0.21 10.69 3.66
CA THR A 53 -0.07 12.11 3.25
C THR A 53 -1.39 12.78 2.93
N ALA A 54 -2.45 12.02 2.61
CA ALA A 54 -3.77 12.56 2.28
C ALA A 54 -4.39 13.48 3.36
N PRO A 55 -4.23 13.23 4.68
CA PRO A 55 -4.73 14.15 5.70
C PRO A 55 -3.95 15.46 5.80
N LEU A 56 -2.65 15.44 5.46
CA LEU A 56 -1.77 16.62 5.54
C LEU A 56 -2.01 17.62 4.41
N TYR A 57 -2.47 17.11 3.27
CA TYR A 57 -2.87 17.92 2.12
C TYR A 57 -4.34 17.63 1.83
N PRO A 58 -5.28 18.19 2.61
CA PRO A 58 -6.69 18.11 2.26
C PRO A 58 -6.80 18.66 0.84
N ARG A 59 -7.21 17.81 -0.11
CA ARG A 59 -7.26 18.21 -1.52
C ARG A 59 -8.06 19.49 -1.59
N SER A 60 -7.44 20.56 -2.07
CA SER A 60 -8.22 21.71 -2.53
C SER A 60 -9.26 21.14 -3.49
N SER A 61 -10.50 21.59 -3.36
CA SER A 61 -11.65 21.17 -4.17
C SER A 61 -11.53 21.60 -5.64
N GLY A 62 -10.33 21.55 -6.22
CA GLY A 62 -10.05 21.72 -7.62
C GLY A 62 -10.19 20.38 -8.35
N PRO A 63 -10.59 20.39 -9.64
CA PRO A 63 -10.63 19.18 -10.44
C PRO A 63 -9.22 18.58 -10.49
N PRO A 64 -9.06 17.26 -10.26
CA PRO A 64 -7.74 16.64 -10.33
C PRO A 64 -7.13 16.87 -11.72
N PRO A 65 -5.81 17.12 -11.83
CA PRO A 65 -5.16 17.26 -13.12
C PRO A 65 -5.41 15.99 -13.93
N ALA A 66 -5.94 16.16 -15.14
CA ALA A 66 -6.31 15.08 -16.02
C ALA A 66 -5.05 14.28 -16.40
N LYS A 67 -4.74 13.23 -15.65
CA LYS A 67 -3.85 12.17 -16.12
C LYS A 67 -4.49 11.61 -17.37
N ARG A 68 -3.84 11.83 -18.51
CA ARG A 68 -4.09 11.12 -19.77
C ARG A 68 -3.75 9.64 -19.57
N SER A 69 -4.69 8.94 -18.99
CA SER A 69 -4.89 7.50 -19.08
C SER A 69 -6.41 7.39 -19.04
N ALA A 70 -7.02 6.85 -20.10
CA ALA A 70 -8.45 6.60 -20.13
C ALA A 70 -8.86 6.02 -18.77
N ARG A 71 -9.70 6.74 -18.02
CA ARG A 71 -10.01 6.45 -16.60
C ARG A 71 -10.59 5.04 -16.50
N ARG A 72 -9.71 4.06 -16.31
CA ARG A 72 -10.04 2.73 -15.78
C ARG A 72 -10.82 2.94 -14.48
N ARG A 73 -11.91 2.20 -14.28
CA ARG A 73 -12.72 2.39 -13.08
C ARG A 73 -11.90 1.93 -11.87
N PRO A 74 -12.16 2.48 -10.67
CA PRO A 74 -11.66 1.87 -9.45
C PRO A 74 -12.08 0.40 -9.41
N GLY A 75 -11.16 -0.48 -9.02
CA GLY A 75 -11.40 -1.89 -8.81
C GLY A 75 -12.54 -2.10 -7.81
N VAL A 76 -13.43 -3.05 -8.14
CA VAL A 76 -14.69 -3.27 -7.41
C VAL A 76 -14.47 -3.83 -6.00
N ILE A 77 -13.30 -4.41 -5.74
CA ILE A 77 -12.92 -5.05 -4.48
C ILE A 77 -11.45 -4.75 -4.16
N ASP A 78 -11.07 -4.84 -2.88
CA ASP A 78 -9.65 -4.95 -2.50
C ASP A 78 -9.25 -6.44 -2.45
N PRO A 79 -8.45 -6.95 -3.39
CA PRO A 79 -8.12 -8.37 -3.48
C PRO A 79 -7.24 -8.85 -2.33
N PHE A 80 -6.47 -7.97 -1.66
CA PHE A 80 -5.68 -8.34 -0.49
C PHE A 80 -6.56 -8.50 0.75
N ALA A 81 -7.53 -7.60 0.94
CA ALA A 81 -8.49 -7.70 2.02
C ALA A 81 -9.33 -8.98 1.90
N VAL A 82 -9.84 -9.27 0.69
CA VAL A 82 -10.62 -10.49 0.42
C VAL A 82 -9.79 -11.75 0.65
N TYR A 83 -8.53 -11.78 0.21
CA TYR A 83 -7.65 -12.93 0.44
C TYR A 83 -7.37 -13.18 1.92
N ASN A 84 -7.18 -12.11 2.71
CA ASN A 84 -6.91 -12.24 4.14
C ASN A 84 -8.14 -12.68 4.94
N ASP A 85 -9.34 -12.29 4.49
CA ASP A 85 -10.60 -12.60 5.18
C ASP A 85 -11.11 -14.02 4.88
N ILE A 86 -11.17 -14.39 3.58
CA ILE A 86 -11.81 -15.64 3.13
C ILE A 86 -10.89 -16.57 2.34
N GLY A 87 -9.59 -16.26 2.29
CA GLY A 87 -8.57 -17.10 1.66
C GLY A 87 -8.59 -17.08 0.13
N GLU A 88 -7.70 -17.89 -0.45
CA GLU A 88 -7.50 -17.99 -1.90
C GLU A 88 -8.76 -18.39 -2.67
N GLU A 89 -9.48 -19.40 -2.18
CA GLU A 89 -10.68 -19.91 -2.84
C GLU A 89 -11.83 -18.89 -2.76
N GLY A 90 -11.92 -18.15 -1.65
CA GLY A 90 -12.85 -17.03 -1.50
C GLY A 90 -12.55 -15.89 -2.48
N LEU A 91 -11.27 -15.54 -2.64
CA LEU A 91 -10.83 -14.56 -3.63
C LEU A 91 -11.17 -15.02 -5.06
N ARG A 92 -10.86 -16.27 -5.44
CA ARG A 92 -11.21 -16.83 -6.75
C ARG A 92 -12.69 -16.70 -7.04
N ARG A 93 -13.55 -17.15 -6.12
CA ARG A 93 -15.02 -17.03 -6.27
C ARG A 93 -15.48 -15.60 -6.47
N ARG A 94 -14.82 -14.61 -5.84
CA ARG A 94 -15.17 -13.20 -6.01
C ARG A 94 -14.71 -12.67 -7.37
N LEU A 95 -13.51 -13.02 -7.81
CA LEU A 95 -12.95 -12.62 -9.10
C LEU A 95 -13.71 -13.23 -10.29
N PHE A 96 -14.21 -14.46 -10.16
CA PHE A 96 -15.06 -15.10 -11.19
C PHE A 96 -16.38 -14.37 -11.46
N LYS A 97 -16.82 -13.49 -10.56
CA LYS A 97 -18.04 -12.68 -10.73
C LYS A 97 -17.78 -11.37 -11.47
N LEU A 98 -16.51 -11.03 -11.70
CA LEU A 98 -16.10 -9.80 -12.37
C LEU A 98 -15.90 -10.04 -13.85
N ASP A 99 -16.14 -9.02 -14.66
CA ASP A 99 -15.81 -9.07 -16.08
C ASP A 99 -14.31 -8.84 -16.33
N LEU A 100 -13.87 -9.06 -17.57
CA LEU A 100 -12.47 -8.95 -17.96
C LEU A 100 -11.91 -7.52 -17.78
N GLU A 101 -12.74 -6.49 -17.95
CA GLU A 101 -12.32 -5.10 -17.76
C GLU A 101 -12.14 -4.80 -16.27
N GLU A 102 -13.08 -5.22 -15.42
CA GLU A 102 -12.99 -5.09 -13.97
C GLU A 102 -11.77 -5.83 -13.38
N LEU A 103 -11.43 -7.00 -13.92
CA LEU A 103 -10.22 -7.73 -13.55
C LEU A 103 -8.94 -6.96 -13.94
N ARG A 104 -8.93 -6.32 -15.11
CA ARG A 104 -7.80 -5.49 -15.55
C ARG A 104 -7.71 -4.18 -14.80
N ASP A 105 -8.84 -3.63 -14.34
CA ASP A 105 -8.91 -2.46 -13.48
C ASP A 105 -8.23 -2.76 -12.13
N LEU A 106 -8.54 -3.92 -11.52
CA LEU A 106 -7.86 -4.39 -10.31
C LEU A 106 -6.35 -4.52 -10.49
N ILE A 107 -5.92 -5.11 -11.61
CA ILE A 107 -4.49 -5.26 -11.91
C ILE A 107 -3.80 -3.90 -12.03
N ALA A 108 -4.44 -2.94 -12.69
CA ALA A 108 -3.90 -1.59 -12.87
C ALA A 108 -3.83 -0.83 -11.54
N GLU A 109 -4.89 -0.87 -10.74
CA GLU A 109 -4.98 -0.19 -9.45
C GLU A 109 -3.94 -0.70 -8.46
N HIS A 110 -3.75 -2.02 -8.40
CA HIS A 110 -2.83 -2.65 -7.45
C HIS A 110 -1.42 -2.88 -7.99
N GLY A 111 -1.12 -2.42 -9.20
CA GLY A 111 0.21 -2.52 -9.81
C GLY A 111 0.68 -3.96 -10.03
N MET A 112 -0.22 -4.87 -10.46
CA MET A 112 0.06 -6.30 -10.60
C MET A 112 0.62 -6.70 -12.00
N ASP A 113 0.84 -5.74 -12.90
CA ASP A 113 1.24 -5.95 -14.30
C ASP A 113 2.62 -5.38 -14.63
N HIS A 114 3.67 -5.91 -14.00
CA HIS A 114 5.05 -5.46 -14.23
C HIS A 114 5.58 -5.81 -15.63
N ASP A 115 5.09 -6.90 -16.23
CA ASP A 115 5.50 -7.38 -17.55
C ASP A 115 4.63 -6.82 -18.70
N ARG A 116 3.59 -6.04 -18.37
CA ARG A 116 2.62 -5.46 -19.30
C ARG A 116 1.88 -6.48 -20.14
N LEU A 117 1.77 -7.73 -19.67
CA LEU A 117 1.10 -8.81 -20.37
C LEU A 117 -0.37 -8.93 -19.99
N ALA A 118 -0.73 -8.64 -18.74
CA ALA A 118 -2.08 -8.87 -18.24
C ALA A 118 -3.13 -8.03 -18.98
N MET A 119 -2.77 -6.82 -19.43
CA MET A 119 -3.65 -5.97 -20.23
C MET A 119 -3.95 -6.51 -21.63
N LYS A 120 -3.15 -7.47 -22.14
CA LYS A 120 -3.28 -8.03 -23.48
C LYS A 120 -4.07 -9.33 -23.50
N TRP A 121 -4.33 -9.95 -22.35
CA TRP A 121 -4.96 -11.26 -22.29
C TRP A 121 -6.46 -11.21 -22.47
N LYS A 122 -7.00 -12.05 -23.35
CA LYS A 122 -8.44 -12.17 -23.61
C LYS A 122 -9.13 -13.19 -22.70
N ASP A 123 -8.34 -14.09 -22.10
CA ASP A 123 -8.85 -15.12 -21.20
C ASP A 123 -8.97 -14.57 -19.77
N PRO A 124 -10.19 -14.46 -19.22
CA PRO A 124 -10.41 -13.99 -17.84
C PRO A 124 -9.73 -14.89 -16.81
N LYS A 125 -9.71 -16.21 -17.02
CA LYS A 125 -9.11 -17.16 -16.07
C LYS A 125 -7.62 -16.89 -15.87
N ARG A 126 -6.91 -16.61 -16.98
CA ARG A 126 -5.49 -16.22 -16.93
C ARG A 126 -5.25 -14.93 -16.15
N VAL A 127 -6.18 -13.98 -16.20
CA VAL A 127 -6.12 -12.73 -15.43
C VAL A 127 -6.41 -12.98 -13.94
N ILE A 128 -7.39 -13.84 -13.63
CA ILE A 128 -7.69 -14.28 -12.26
C ILE A 128 -6.47 -14.95 -11.63
N ASP A 129 -5.85 -15.89 -12.33
CA ASP A 129 -4.67 -16.62 -11.86
C ASP A 129 -3.51 -15.66 -11.53
N ARG A 130 -3.33 -14.60 -12.34
CA ARG A 130 -2.35 -13.54 -12.09
C ARG A 130 -2.63 -12.78 -10.80
N ILE A 131 -3.88 -12.36 -10.59
CA ILE A 131 -4.27 -11.63 -9.40
C ILE A 131 -4.02 -12.49 -8.16
N VAL A 132 -4.47 -13.75 -8.19
CA VAL A 132 -4.29 -14.70 -7.08
C VAL A 132 -2.80 -14.94 -6.79
N GLU A 133 -1.99 -15.21 -7.82
CA GLU A 133 -0.54 -15.41 -7.67
C GLU A 133 0.14 -14.21 -7.00
N LYS A 134 -0.16 -12.98 -7.46
CA LYS A 134 0.44 -11.75 -6.91
C LYS A 134 -0.02 -11.46 -5.50
N VAL A 135 -1.28 -11.70 -5.20
CA VAL A 135 -1.83 -11.51 -3.86
C VAL A 135 -1.21 -12.52 -2.90
N ALA A 136 -1.24 -13.82 -3.24
CA ALA A 136 -0.66 -14.87 -2.40
C ALA A 136 0.85 -14.66 -2.16
N ALA A 137 1.63 -14.36 -3.20
CA ALA A 137 3.07 -14.13 -3.07
C ALA A 137 3.41 -12.94 -2.17
N ARG A 138 2.59 -11.88 -2.20
CA ARG A 138 2.82 -10.67 -1.38
C ARG A 138 2.30 -10.87 0.05
N SER A 139 1.18 -11.58 0.23
CA SER A 139 0.65 -11.95 1.55
C SER A 139 1.55 -12.94 2.29
N ALA A 140 2.15 -13.92 1.60
CA ALA A 140 3.09 -14.87 2.17
C ALA A 140 4.36 -14.18 2.69
N LYS A 141 4.90 -13.21 1.93
CA LYS A 141 6.00 -12.36 2.39
C LYS A 141 5.62 -11.57 3.65
N GLY A 142 4.41 -11.01 3.71
CA GLY A 142 3.92 -10.33 4.91
C GLY A 142 3.70 -11.27 6.11
N SER A 143 3.40 -12.54 5.88
CA SER A 143 3.25 -13.54 6.94
C SER A 143 4.56 -13.91 7.61
N ALA A 144 5.67 -13.97 6.85
CA ALA A 144 6.99 -14.28 7.40
C ALA A 144 7.49 -13.26 8.44
N PHE A 145 6.96 -12.02 8.41
CA PHE A 145 7.26 -10.99 9.41
C PHE A 145 6.34 -11.03 10.63
N ARG A 146 5.22 -11.77 10.57
CA ARG A 146 4.27 -11.95 11.69
C ARG A 146 4.63 -13.15 12.58
N SER A 147 5.47 -14.06 12.11
CA SER A 147 5.84 -15.31 12.79
C SER A 147 7.13 -15.23 13.63
N THR A 148 7.82 -14.08 13.67
CA THR A 148 9.07 -13.91 14.44
C THR A 148 8.84 -13.13 15.75
N SER A 149 7.64 -13.25 16.32
CA SER A 149 7.32 -12.75 17.65
C SER A 149 7.01 -13.94 18.55
N GLU A 150 8.05 -14.68 18.91
CA GLU A 150 8.07 -15.60 20.05
C GLU A 150 9.37 -15.42 20.82
#